data_AF-E1R7W3-F1
#
_entry.id   AF-E1R7W3-F1
#
_cell.length_a   1.000
_cell.length_b   1.000
_cell.length_c   1.000
_cell.angle_alpha   90.00
_cell.angle_beta   90.00
_cell.angle_gamma   90.00
#
_symmetry.space_group_name_H-M   'P 1'
#
loop_
_entity.id
_entity.type
_entity.pdbx_description
1 polymer ?
#
loop_
_entity_poly.entity_id
_entity_poly.type
_entity_poly.pdbx_seq_one_letter_code
_entity_poly.pdbx_strand_id
1 'polypeptide(L)'
;MNSALERRISGDWFDVREVSTDPVAAAKAAGLSVSLLQREADELRSCIEEGIIEYKTSVLRRVLAPLASLAYDSRGLDSVIGGAATTGGGIWASLQQRRIASGRLAEAEQKIKEGETPSGKSDVFVPSNPTELLRAVQRLFTEAPEKRQEAAGKMILLQLKQYHQEMEKLKELLASIPEEKRGALKENFAYRLRDILRKVGQGYVTLIEKEDSDGGQRGTGPMLERIDKKTFASMTKLFHKEAELFSRIRSTLLFVADERFRSRQILLSLEGIEKELHDLFEKERQYYRTLAPFGEDARRLGVEIAVRIREIALESAEALTKE
;
A
#
# COMPACT_ATOMS: atom_id res chain seq x y z
N MET A 1 -37.56 -2.51 -1.77
CA MET A 1 -36.40 -1.77 -2.29
C MET A 1 -36.89 -0.73 -3.30
N ASN A 2 -36.33 0.48 -3.29
CA ASN A 2 -36.72 1.56 -4.20
C ASN A 2 -36.17 1.27 -5.61
N SER A 3 -37.05 1.12 -6.61
CA SER A 3 -36.66 0.76 -7.99
C SER A 3 -35.81 1.83 -8.69
N ALA A 4 -35.84 3.07 -8.20
CA ALA A 4 -34.96 4.14 -8.68
C ALA A 4 -33.52 3.98 -8.16
N LEU A 5 -33.37 3.64 -6.87
CA LEU A 5 -32.06 3.41 -6.25
C LEU A 5 -31.31 2.25 -6.90
N GLU A 6 -31.98 1.11 -7.12
CA GLU A 6 -31.36 -0.07 -7.75
C GLU A 6 -30.93 0.21 -9.21
N ARG A 7 -31.71 1.02 -9.95
CA ARG A 7 -31.33 1.47 -11.29
C ARG A 7 -30.08 2.36 -11.25
N ARG A 8 -30.00 3.28 -10.29
CA ARG A 8 -28.81 4.13 -10.10
C ARG A 8 -27.57 3.32 -9.74
N ILE A 9 -27.67 2.43 -8.75
CA ILE A 9 -26.56 1.55 -8.35
C ILE A 9 -26.05 0.74 -9.56
N SER A 10 -26.97 0.19 -10.36
CA SER A 10 -26.61 -0.60 -11.54
C SER A 10 -25.95 0.24 -12.63
N GLY A 11 -26.46 1.46 -12.86
CA GLY A 11 -25.90 2.41 -13.84
C GLY A 11 -24.52 2.89 -13.45
N ASP A 12 -24.37 3.42 -12.23
CA ASP A 12 -23.08 3.91 -11.72
C ASP A 12 -22.01 2.80 -11.74
N TRP A 13 -22.39 1.57 -11.41
CA TRP A 13 -21.47 0.43 -11.51
C TRP A 13 -21.11 0.07 -12.94
N PHE A 14 -22.06 0.13 -13.87
CA PHE A 14 -21.81 -0.10 -15.29
C PHE A 14 -20.73 0.87 -15.80
N ASP A 15 -20.90 2.16 -15.53
CA ASP A 15 -19.98 3.22 -15.96
C ASP A 15 -18.58 3.00 -15.39
N VAL A 16 -18.47 2.73 -14.08
CA VAL A 16 -17.19 2.44 -13.41
C VAL A 16 -16.53 1.18 -13.98
N ARG A 17 -17.32 0.14 -14.25
CA ARG A 17 -16.82 -1.15 -14.75
C ARG A 17 -16.27 -1.03 -16.17
N GLU A 18 -16.94 -0.25 -17.03
CA GLU A 18 -16.55 -0.06 -18.42
C GLU A 18 -15.14 0.53 -18.54
N VAL A 19 -14.83 1.51 -17.70
CA VAL A 19 -13.52 2.19 -17.69
C VAL A 19 -12.49 1.54 -16.76
N SER A 20 -12.81 0.41 -16.13
CA SER A 20 -11.98 -0.21 -15.07
C SER A 20 -10.57 -0.64 -15.51
N THR A 21 -10.27 -0.63 -16.80
CA THR A 21 -8.93 -0.92 -17.35
C THR A 21 -7.99 0.26 -17.40
N ASP A 22 -8.53 1.48 -17.42
CA ASP A 22 -7.79 2.73 -17.48
C ASP A 22 -7.82 3.40 -16.09
N PRO A 23 -6.66 3.65 -15.45
CA PRO A 23 -6.61 4.20 -14.10
C PRO A 23 -7.11 5.65 -14.03
N VAL A 24 -6.93 6.45 -15.08
CA VAL A 24 -7.37 7.86 -15.15
C VAL A 24 -8.88 7.89 -15.36
N ALA A 25 -9.40 7.13 -16.33
CA ALA A 25 -10.83 7.06 -16.57
C ALA A 25 -11.58 6.44 -15.38
N ALA A 26 -11.00 5.40 -14.73
CA ALA A 26 -11.55 4.84 -13.51
C ALA A 26 -11.54 5.84 -12.34
N ALA A 27 -10.51 6.69 -12.21
CA ALA A 27 -10.48 7.75 -11.20
C ALA A 27 -11.62 8.76 -11.42
N LYS A 28 -11.82 9.20 -12.66
CA LYS A 28 -12.93 10.09 -13.04
C LYS A 28 -14.29 9.46 -12.72
N ALA A 29 -14.52 8.21 -13.12
CA ALA A 29 -15.78 7.50 -12.86
C ALA A 29 -16.03 7.29 -11.35
N ALA A 30 -14.96 7.08 -10.57
CA ALA A 30 -15.02 7.02 -9.10
C ALA A 30 -15.24 8.40 -8.45
N GLY A 31 -15.16 9.50 -9.21
CA GLY A 31 -15.32 10.87 -8.72
C GLY A 31 -14.08 11.43 -8.02
N LEU A 32 -12.89 10.93 -8.35
CA LEU A 32 -11.63 11.41 -7.79
C LEU A 32 -11.07 12.55 -8.63
N SER A 33 -10.87 13.71 -7.99
CA SER A 33 -10.11 14.83 -8.55
C SER A 33 -8.61 14.64 -8.33
N VAL A 34 -7.79 15.51 -8.95
CA VAL A 34 -6.33 15.58 -8.70
C VAL A 34 -6.01 15.69 -7.20
N SER A 35 -6.69 16.61 -6.50
CA SER A 35 -6.49 16.81 -5.05
C SER A 35 -6.91 15.59 -4.22
N LEU A 36 -7.95 14.87 -4.63
CA LEU A 36 -8.35 13.64 -3.97
C LEU A 36 -7.35 12.52 -4.23
N LEU A 37 -6.86 12.34 -5.46
CA LEU A 37 -5.82 11.35 -5.77
C LEU A 37 -4.53 11.57 -4.99
N GLN A 38 -4.10 12.84 -4.85
CA GLN A 38 -2.95 13.19 -4.01
C GLN A 38 -3.20 12.84 -2.53
N ARG A 39 -4.40 13.14 -2.01
CA ARG A 39 -4.78 12.73 -0.66
C ARG A 39 -4.79 11.21 -0.50
N GLU A 40 -5.36 10.47 -1.45
CA GLU A 40 -5.36 9.00 -1.41
C GLU A 40 -3.91 8.45 -1.43
N ALA A 41 -3.01 9.06 -2.20
CA ALA A 41 -1.59 8.70 -2.23
C ALA A 41 -0.89 8.90 -0.88
N ASP A 42 -1.19 9.99 -0.16
CA ASP A 42 -0.66 10.26 1.18
C ASP A 42 -1.24 9.31 2.24
N GLU A 43 -2.51 8.95 2.11
CA GLU A 43 -3.16 7.98 2.99
C GLU A 43 -2.59 6.57 2.79
N LEU A 44 -2.44 6.13 1.54
CA LEU A 44 -1.80 4.86 1.19
C LEU A 44 -0.35 4.79 1.70
N ARG A 45 0.39 5.90 1.68
CA ARG A 45 1.74 6.00 2.26
C ARG A 45 1.75 5.74 3.77
N SER A 46 0.68 6.09 4.46
CA SER A 46 0.57 5.98 5.91
C SER A 46 0.12 4.59 6.38
N CYS A 47 -0.34 3.73 5.46
CA CYS A 47 -0.81 2.38 5.76
C CYS A 47 0.36 1.39 5.79
N ILE A 48 1.01 1.26 6.95
CA ILE A 48 2.23 0.46 7.12
C ILE A 48 2.00 -0.90 7.77
N GLU A 49 0.82 -1.14 8.36
CA GLU A 49 0.54 -2.36 9.12
C GLU A 49 -0.04 -3.47 8.23
N GLU A 50 -1.10 -3.14 7.49
CA GLU A 50 -1.75 -4.05 6.54
C GLU A 50 -1.85 -3.48 5.12
N GLY A 51 -1.26 -2.31 4.89
CA GLY A 51 -1.19 -1.68 3.58
C GLY A 51 -2.57 -1.43 2.98
N ILE A 52 -2.86 -2.10 1.86
CA ILE A 52 -4.09 -1.86 1.11
C ILE A 52 -5.37 -2.25 1.87
N ILE A 53 -5.30 -3.26 2.74
CA ILE A 53 -6.44 -3.66 3.59
C ILE A 53 -6.71 -2.61 4.65
N GLU A 54 -5.65 -2.08 5.27
CA GLU A 54 -5.73 -0.99 6.25
C GLU A 54 -6.34 0.26 5.61
N TYR A 55 -5.88 0.61 4.40
CA TYR A 55 -6.44 1.71 3.62
C TYR A 55 -7.94 1.53 3.36
N LYS A 56 -8.38 0.40 2.79
CA LYS A 56 -9.80 0.14 2.50
C LYS A 56 -10.66 0.12 3.77
N THR A 57 -10.12 -0.42 4.87
CA THR A 57 -10.77 -0.39 6.18
C THR A 57 -10.94 1.04 6.69
N SER A 58 -9.95 1.90 6.51
CA SER A 58 -10.03 3.32 6.89
C SER A 58 -11.07 4.10 6.06
N VAL A 59 -11.16 3.82 4.77
CA VAL A 59 -12.21 4.35 3.86
C VAL A 59 -13.58 3.94 4.37
N LEU A 60 -13.78 2.63 4.61
CA LEU A 60 -15.05 2.10 5.08
C LEU A 60 -15.47 2.73 6.42
N ARG A 61 -14.54 2.79 7.39
CA ARG A 61 -14.80 3.38 8.72
C ARG A 61 -15.25 4.84 8.62
N ARG A 62 -14.60 5.65 7.78
CA ARG A 62 -14.96 7.08 7.62
C ARG A 62 -16.35 7.26 7.02
N VAL A 63 -16.78 6.35 6.17
CA VAL A 63 -18.07 6.40 5.50
C VAL A 63 -19.19 5.90 6.41
N LEU A 64 -18.94 4.84 7.18
CA LEU A 64 -19.97 4.18 8.00
C LEU A 64 -20.05 4.71 9.43
N ALA A 65 -18.98 5.26 10.02
CA ALA A 65 -19.04 5.81 11.37
C ALA A 65 -20.12 6.91 11.53
N PRO A 66 -20.31 7.82 10.56
CA PRO A 66 -21.44 8.75 10.58
C PRO A 66 -22.81 8.05 10.47
N LEU A 67 -22.92 6.93 9.74
CA LEU A 67 -24.17 6.17 9.63
C LEU A 67 -24.60 5.55 10.96
N ALA A 68 -23.65 5.06 11.75
CA ALA A 68 -23.94 4.56 13.10
C ALA A 68 -24.55 5.65 13.99
N SER A 69 -24.13 6.91 13.81
CA SER A 69 -24.70 8.05 14.55
C SER A 69 -26.08 8.48 14.05
N LEU A 70 -26.40 8.27 12.77
CA LEU A 70 -27.73 8.55 12.20
C LEU A 70 -28.85 7.66 12.76
N ALA A 71 -28.51 6.52 13.37
CA ALA A 71 -29.47 5.72 14.13
C ALA A 71 -30.07 6.51 15.32
N TYR A 72 -29.37 7.53 15.80
CA TYR A 72 -29.72 8.31 16.99
C TYR A 72 -29.98 9.79 16.69
N ASP A 73 -29.31 10.40 15.69
CA ASP A 73 -29.49 11.82 15.33
C ASP A 73 -29.47 12.06 13.81
N SER A 74 -30.56 12.60 13.25
CA SER A 74 -30.69 12.91 11.83
C SER A 74 -29.96 14.20 11.38
N ARG A 75 -29.43 15.00 12.31
CA ARG A 75 -28.70 16.25 12.00
C ARG A 75 -27.33 16.01 11.34
N GLY A 76 -26.84 14.76 11.35
CA GLY A 76 -25.57 14.35 10.72
C GLY A 76 -25.67 13.99 9.23
N LEU A 77 -26.78 14.26 8.54
CA LEU A 77 -26.95 13.86 7.13
C LEU A 77 -25.90 14.48 6.19
N ASP A 78 -25.47 15.71 6.44
CA ASP A 78 -24.46 16.38 5.60
C ASP A 78 -23.07 15.73 5.72
N SER A 79 -22.70 15.25 6.91
CA SER A 79 -21.41 14.54 7.09
C SER A 79 -21.41 13.17 6.41
N VAL A 80 -22.57 12.52 6.36
CA VAL A 80 -22.79 11.24 5.67
C VAL A 80 -22.70 11.41 4.15
N ILE A 81 -23.28 12.49 3.61
CA ILE A 81 -23.20 12.84 2.19
C ILE A 81 -21.75 13.14 1.79
N GLY A 82 -20.98 13.82 2.64
CA GLY A 82 -19.54 14.05 2.45
C GLY A 82 -18.71 12.75 2.35
N GLY A 83 -19.24 11.63 2.88
CA GLY A 83 -18.63 10.30 2.76
C GLY A 83 -18.58 9.77 1.32
N ALA A 84 -19.44 10.25 0.41
CA ALA A 84 -19.47 9.78 -0.98
C ALA A 84 -18.16 10.04 -1.75
N ALA A 85 -17.49 11.18 -1.50
CA ALA A 85 -16.18 11.44 -2.09
C ALA A 85 -15.12 10.44 -1.58
N THR A 86 -15.18 10.10 -0.29
CA THR A 86 -14.25 9.15 0.34
C THR A 86 -14.44 7.73 -0.18
N THR A 87 -15.66 7.32 -0.52
CA THR A 87 -15.90 6.01 -1.14
C THR A 87 -15.24 5.85 -2.51
N GLY A 88 -14.99 6.94 -3.23
CA GLY A 88 -14.30 6.93 -4.53
C GLY A 88 -12.91 6.28 -4.44
N GLY A 89 -12.17 6.56 -3.36
CA GLY A 89 -10.85 5.97 -3.10
C GLY A 89 -10.93 4.45 -2.95
N GLY A 90 -11.93 3.94 -2.23
CA GLY A 90 -12.17 2.50 -2.06
C GLY A 90 -12.53 1.78 -3.37
N ILE A 91 -13.37 2.39 -4.21
CA ILE A 91 -13.69 1.88 -5.56
C ILE A 91 -12.40 1.80 -6.39
N TRP A 92 -11.70 2.93 -6.49
CA TRP A 92 -10.54 3.05 -7.36
C TRP A 92 -9.40 2.13 -6.94
N ALA A 93 -9.08 2.07 -5.64
CA ALA A 93 -8.05 1.18 -5.10
C ALA A 93 -8.36 -0.30 -5.38
N SER A 94 -9.61 -0.73 -5.17
CA SER A 94 -10.04 -2.10 -5.46
C SER A 94 -9.93 -2.43 -6.97
N LEU A 95 -10.22 -1.46 -7.85
CA LEU A 95 -10.01 -1.62 -9.29
C LEU A 95 -8.52 -1.71 -9.65
N GLN A 96 -7.66 -0.93 -9.00
CA GLN A 96 -6.21 -1.04 -9.20
C GLN A 96 -5.68 -2.39 -8.73
N GLN A 97 -6.12 -2.91 -7.58
CA GLN A 97 -5.79 -4.26 -7.14
C GLN A 97 -6.21 -5.31 -8.17
N ARG A 98 -7.41 -5.17 -8.76
CA ARG A 98 -7.85 -6.04 -9.85
C ARG A 98 -6.95 -5.93 -11.10
N ARG A 99 -6.47 -4.74 -11.45
CA ARG A 99 -5.55 -4.53 -12.58
C ARG A 99 -4.18 -5.17 -12.31
N ILE A 100 -3.64 -5.02 -11.10
CA ILE A 100 -2.41 -5.69 -10.66
C ILE A 100 -2.62 -7.22 -10.73
N ALA A 101 -3.72 -7.72 -10.19
CA ALA A 101 -4.03 -9.16 -10.15
C ALA A 101 -4.23 -9.79 -11.53
N SER A 102 -4.78 -9.05 -12.48
CA SER A 102 -4.95 -9.53 -13.86
C SER A 102 -3.69 -9.46 -14.71
N GLY A 103 -2.56 -8.97 -14.16
CA GLY A 103 -1.29 -8.85 -14.89
C GLY A 103 -1.28 -7.73 -15.95
N ARG A 104 -2.34 -6.92 -16.05
CA ARG A 104 -2.50 -5.85 -17.05
C ARG A 104 -1.56 -4.67 -16.83
N LEU A 105 -0.89 -4.59 -15.68
CA LEU A 105 0.19 -3.63 -15.43
C LEU A 105 1.47 -3.96 -16.20
N ALA A 106 1.83 -5.23 -16.31
CA ALA A 106 3.02 -5.64 -17.08
C ALA A 106 2.87 -5.34 -18.58
N GLU A 107 1.65 -5.43 -19.11
CA GLU A 107 1.33 -5.09 -20.51
C GLU A 107 1.38 -3.57 -20.76
N ALA A 108 0.98 -2.75 -19.78
CA ALA A 108 1.06 -1.30 -19.86
C ALA A 108 2.51 -0.81 -19.72
N GLU A 109 3.28 -1.38 -18.78
CA GLU A 109 4.70 -1.09 -18.60
C GLU A 109 5.55 -1.56 -19.78
N GLN A 110 5.20 -2.66 -20.44
CA GLN A 110 5.86 -3.09 -21.69
C GLN A 110 5.59 -2.11 -22.83
N LYS A 111 4.35 -1.62 -22.98
CA LYS A 111 4.02 -0.59 -23.98
C LYS A 111 4.70 0.75 -23.73
N ILE A 112 4.95 1.09 -22.47
CA ILE A 112 5.71 2.29 -22.08
C ILE A 112 7.22 2.08 -22.28
N LYS A 113 7.76 0.89 -21.99
CA LYS A 113 9.18 0.56 -22.22
C LYS A 113 9.58 0.51 -23.69
N GLU A 114 8.63 0.31 -24.61
CA GLU A 114 8.85 0.39 -26.06
C GLU A 114 8.94 1.84 -26.60
N GLY A 115 8.68 2.86 -25.76
CA GLY A 115 8.83 4.27 -26.10
C GLY A 115 9.44 5.08 -24.94
N GLU A 116 10.77 5.24 -24.99
CA GLU A 116 11.60 6.07 -24.10
C GLU A 116 11.77 5.63 -22.63
N THR A 117 13.02 5.34 -22.27
CA THR A 117 13.50 5.26 -20.88
C THR A 117 13.26 6.56 -20.12
N PRO A 118 12.88 6.44 -18.84
CA PRO A 118 13.63 7.13 -17.80
C PRO A 118 14.28 6.12 -16.86
N SER A 119 15.59 6.25 -16.74
CA SER A 119 16.37 5.80 -15.59
C SER A 119 15.79 6.43 -14.31
N GLY A 120 14.82 5.77 -13.69
CA GLY A 120 14.42 6.01 -12.32
C GLY A 120 15.28 5.14 -11.41
N LYS A 121 16.22 5.76 -10.68
CA LYS A 121 16.99 5.10 -9.63
C LYS A 121 15.98 4.47 -8.64
N SER A 122 15.98 3.15 -8.56
CA SER A 122 15.29 2.42 -7.51
C SER A 122 15.89 2.83 -6.17
N ASP A 123 15.11 3.51 -5.34
CA ASP A 123 15.44 3.73 -3.94
C ASP A 123 15.54 2.37 -3.26
N VAL A 124 16.78 1.99 -2.94
CA VAL A 124 17.13 0.74 -2.29
C VAL A 124 16.51 0.70 -0.89
N PHE A 125 15.76 -0.37 -0.64
CA PHE A 125 15.16 -0.79 0.63
C PHE A 125 16.00 -0.41 1.85
N VAL A 126 15.45 0.44 2.72
CA VAL A 126 15.98 0.72 4.06
C VAL A 126 15.10 -0.03 5.06
N PRO A 127 15.59 -1.08 5.75
CA PRO A 127 14.84 -1.72 6.81
C PRO A 127 14.49 -0.71 7.90
N SER A 128 13.22 -0.63 8.29
CA SER A 128 12.72 0.31 9.32
C SER A 128 13.27 0.02 10.72
N ASN A 129 13.93 -1.12 10.94
CA ASN A 129 14.51 -1.51 12.22
C ASN A 129 15.99 -1.94 12.09
N PRO A 130 16.95 -1.13 12.55
CA PRO A 130 18.38 -1.45 12.56
C PRO A 130 18.71 -2.79 13.24
N THR A 131 17.92 -3.16 14.25
CA THR A 131 18.13 -4.37 15.07
C THR A 131 17.88 -5.64 14.26
N GLU A 132 16.95 -5.61 13.31
CA GLU A 132 16.61 -6.75 12.46
C GLU A 132 17.68 -7.02 11.42
N LEU A 133 18.19 -5.97 10.77
CA LEU A 133 19.30 -6.08 9.83
C LEU A 133 20.55 -6.68 10.49
N LEU A 134 20.87 -6.23 11.71
CA LEU A 134 22.01 -6.75 12.48
C LEU A 134 21.83 -8.23 12.84
N ARG A 135 20.62 -8.66 13.25
CA ARG A 135 20.33 -10.07 13.51
C ARG A 135 20.39 -10.91 12.24
N ALA A 136 19.89 -10.39 11.12
CA ALA A 136 19.90 -11.09 9.83
C ALA A 136 21.33 -11.34 9.34
N VAL A 137 22.21 -10.33 9.45
CA VAL A 137 23.65 -10.46 9.15
C VAL A 137 24.33 -11.44 10.11
N GLN A 138 24.02 -11.40 11.40
CA GLN A 138 24.59 -12.34 12.37
C GLN A 138 24.17 -13.79 12.11
N ARG A 139 22.90 -14.03 11.76
CA ARG A 139 22.41 -15.36 11.35
C ARG A 139 23.15 -15.83 10.10
N LEU A 140 23.21 -15.00 9.06
CA LEU A 140 23.92 -15.30 7.81
C LEU A 140 25.38 -15.73 8.05
N PHE A 141 26.10 -14.99 8.90
CA PHE A 141 27.50 -15.29 9.23
C PHE A 141 27.70 -16.44 10.23
N THR A 142 26.63 -16.91 10.88
CA THR A 142 26.66 -18.08 11.77
C THR A 142 26.33 -19.35 10.98
N GLU A 143 25.36 -19.26 10.08
CA GLU A 143 24.90 -20.34 9.21
C GLU A 143 25.90 -20.60 8.06
N ALA A 144 26.55 -19.55 7.53
CA ALA A 144 27.52 -19.62 6.44
C ALA A 144 28.81 -18.81 6.76
N PRO A 145 29.77 -19.38 7.51
CA PRO A 145 31.00 -18.69 7.94
C PRO A 145 31.89 -18.20 6.78
N GLU A 146 31.88 -18.90 5.65
CA GLU A 146 32.62 -18.57 4.41
C GLU A 146 32.23 -17.22 3.83
N LYS A 147 30.97 -16.79 3.97
CA LYS A 147 30.47 -15.49 3.50
C LYS A 147 31.17 -14.30 4.17
N ARG A 148 31.79 -14.51 5.32
CA ARG A 148 32.61 -13.49 5.99
C ARG A 148 33.87 -13.14 5.18
N GLN A 149 34.37 -14.06 4.36
CA GLN A 149 35.61 -13.90 3.61
C GLN A 149 35.40 -13.26 2.23
N GLU A 150 34.14 -13.20 1.76
CA GLU A 150 33.76 -12.54 0.52
C GLU A 150 33.92 -11.02 0.59
N ALA A 151 34.09 -10.37 -0.57
CA ALA A 151 34.25 -8.91 -0.65
C ALA A 151 33.08 -8.15 0.01
N ALA A 152 31.85 -8.61 -0.21
CA ALA A 152 30.65 -8.02 0.41
C ALA A 152 30.58 -8.30 1.91
N GLY A 153 30.96 -9.51 2.37
CA GLY A 153 31.04 -9.82 3.80
C GLY A 153 32.10 -9.03 4.55
N LYS A 154 33.29 -8.84 3.94
CA LYS A 154 34.34 -7.95 4.46
C LYS A 154 33.86 -6.49 4.54
N MET A 155 33.11 -6.03 3.54
CA MET A 155 32.50 -4.70 3.55
C MET A 155 31.49 -4.56 4.70
N ILE A 156 30.59 -5.53 4.88
CA ILE A 156 29.63 -5.54 6.00
C ILE A 156 30.36 -5.52 7.35
N LEU A 157 31.37 -6.37 7.54
CA LEU A 157 32.13 -6.41 8.79
C LEU A 157 32.86 -5.10 9.08
N LEU A 158 33.40 -4.44 8.05
CA LEU A 158 34.00 -3.11 8.17
C LEU A 158 32.96 -2.06 8.61
N GLN A 159 31.78 -2.08 8.00
CA GLN A 159 30.69 -1.16 8.34
C GLN A 159 30.10 -1.43 9.73
N LEU A 160 30.01 -2.70 10.15
CA LEU A 160 29.63 -3.05 11.53
C LEU A 160 30.64 -2.58 12.55
N LYS A 161 31.95 -2.67 12.24
CA LYS A 161 32.99 -2.10 13.09
C LYS A 161 32.85 -0.58 13.21
N GLN A 162 32.55 0.10 12.11
CA GLN A 162 32.26 1.54 12.10
C GLN A 162 30.99 1.88 12.90
N TYR A 163 29.93 1.06 12.79
CA TYR A 163 28.72 1.19 13.59
C TYR A 163 29.02 1.14 15.09
N HIS A 164 29.78 0.13 15.54
CA HIS A 164 30.17 0.01 16.95
C HIS A 164 31.05 1.18 17.40
N GLN A 165 31.99 1.64 16.57
CA GLN A 165 32.82 2.80 16.89
C GLN A 165 32.02 4.10 17.02
N GLU A 166 31.05 4.34 16.14
CA GLU A 166 30.18 5.52 16.23
C GLU A 166 29.22 5.41 17.44
N MET A 167 28.77 4.21 17.79
CA MET A 167 27.97 3.99 19.01
C MET A 167 28.76 4.25 20.30
N GLU A 168 30.03 3.87 20.36
CA GLU A 168 30.90 4.19 21.51
C GLU A 168 31.21 5.69 21.58
N LYS A 169 31.53 6.35 20.45
CA LYS A 169 31.68 7.81 20.41
C LYS A 169 30.41 8.55 20.85
N LEU A 170 29.24 8.03 20.48
CA LEU A 170 27.96 8.61 20.92
C LEU A 170 27.81 8.50 22.44
N LYS A 171 28.17 7.35 23.05
CA LYS A 171 28.14 7.18 24.51
C LYS A 171 29.10 8.14 25.22
N GLU A 172 30.33 8.28 24.72
CA GLU A 172 31.34 9.18 25.28
C GLU A 172 30.94 10.66 25.17
N LEU A 173 30.40 11.06 24.01
CA LEU A 173 29.96 12.43 23.78
C LEU A 173 28.68 12.77 24.54
N LEU A 174 27.74 11.83 24.69
CA LEU A 174 26.55 12.03 25.52
C LEU A 174 26.88 12.19 27.01
N ALA A 175 27.96 11.56 27.48
CA ALA A 175 28.46 11.70 28.85
C ALA A 175 29.14 13.05 29.12
N SER A 176 29.63 13.74 28.09
CA SER A 176 30.45 14.97 28.21
C SER A 176 29.78 16.25 27.71
N ILE A 177 28.63 16.16 27.01
CA ILE A 177 27.98 17.30 26.37
C ILE A 177 26.80 17.86 27.21
N PRO A 178 26.65 19.21 27.29
CA PRO A 178 25.49 19.87 27.88
C PRO A 178 24.17 19.49 27.19
N GLU A 179 23.10 19.40 27.98
CA GLU A 179 21.81 18.87 27.56
C GLU A 179 21.21 19.58 26.33
N GLU A 180 21.45 20.87 26.21
CA GLU A 180 21.02 21.74 25.10
C GLU A 180 21.60 21.35 23.73
N LYS A 181 22.83 20.79 23.69
CA LYS A 181 23.51 20.41 22.44
C LYS A 181 23.24 18.95 22.04
N ARG A 182 22.51 18.19 22.87
CA ARG A 182 22.20 16.78 22.61
C ARG A 182 21.29 16.58 21.40
N GLY A 183 20.42 17.56 21.09
CA GLY A 183 19.52 17.50 19.91
C GLY A 183 20.30 17.46 18.59
N ALA A 184 21.15 18.45 18.36
CA ALA A 184 21.99 18.53 17.16
C ALA A 184 23.00 17.36 17.05
N LEU A 185 23.48 16.85 18.18
CA LEU A 185 24.32 15.64 18.22
C LEU A 185 23.54 14.42 17.71
N LYS A 186 22.32 14.19 18.23
CA LYS A 186 21.48 13.05 17.84
C LYS A 186 21.13 13.05 16.36
N GLU A 187 20.83 14.21 15.77
CA GLU A 187 20.50 14.31 14.34
C GLU A 187 21.69 13.98 13.44
N ASN A 188 22.88 14.51 13.75
CA ASN A 188 24.11 14.22 13.01
C ASN A 188 24.51 12.73 13.12
N PHE A 189 24.37 12.14 14.29
CA PHE A 189 24.59 10.71 14.48
C PHE A 189 23.53 9.86 13.76
N ALA A 190 22.27 10.26 13.77
CA ALA A 190 21.20 9.56 13.06
C ALA A 190 21.42 9.54 11.54
N TYR A 191 22.03 10.58 10.96
CA TYR A 191 22.41 10.60 9.55
C TYR A 191 23.56 9.60 9.27
N ARG A 192 24.62 9.62 10.08
CA ARG A 192 25.77 8.71 9.91
C ARG A 192 25.38 7.24 10.11
N LEU A 193 24.56 6.94 11.12
CA LEU A 193 24.08 5.59 11.37
C LEU A 193 23.19 5.09 10.22
N ARG A 194 22.33 5.95 9.65
CA ARG A 194 21.57 5.60 8.44
C ARG A 194 22.46 5.26 7.25
N ASP A 195 23.55 6.02 7.04
CA ASP A 195 24.50 5.75 5.96
C ASP A 195 25.23 4.40 6.14
N ILE A 196 25.67 4.11 7.37
CA ILE A 196 26.30 2.83 7.72
C ILE A 196 25.32 1.67 7.50
N LEU A 197 24.09 1.79 8.00
CA LEU A 197 23.06 0.75 7.87
C LEU A 197 22.66 0.53 6.40
N ARG A 198 22.59 1.58 5.60
CA ARG A 198 22.36 1.49 4.15
C ARG A 198 23.46 0.68 3.47
N LYS A 199 24.73 0.93 3.80
CA LYS A 199 25.88 0.18 3.25
C LYS A 199 25.90 -1.29 3.72
N VAL A 200 25.51 -1.55 4.97
CA VAL A 200 25.32 -2.91 5.49
C VAL A 200 24.20 -3.62 4.73
N GLY A 201 23.07 -2.96 4.51
CA GLY A 201 21.95 -3.48 3.72
C GLY A 201 22.34 -3.83 2.29
N GLN A 202 23.08 -2.94 1.61
CA GLN A 202 23.60 -3.18 0.26
C GLN A 202 24.53 -4.40 0.22
N GLY A 203 25.48 -4.50 1.16
CA GLY A 203 26.37 -5.66 1.23
C GLY A 203 25.64 -6.96 1.54
N TYR A 204 24.63 -6.90 2.41
CA TYR A 204 23.81 -8.06 2.77
C TYR A 204 23.02 -8.58 1.56
N VAL A 205 22.42 -7.67 0.79
CA VAL A 205 21.75 -7.99 -0.47
C VAL A 205 22.74 -8.65 -1.45
N THR A 206 23.94 -8.09 -1.62
CA THR A 206 24.97 -8.69 -2.51
C THR A 206 25.42 -10.09 -2.07
N LEU A 207 25.44 -10.39 -0.77
CA LEU A 207 25.79 -11.73 -0.25
C LEU A 207 24.66 -12.76 -0.40
N ILE A 208 23.41 -12.30 -0.49
CA ILE A 208 22.27 -13.16 -0.78
C ILE A 208 22.16 -13.39 -2.28
N GLU A 209 22.33 -12.33 -3.09
CA GLU A 209 22.27 -12.38 -4.55
C GLU A 209 23.31 -13.32 -5.17
N LYS A 210 24.48 -13.49 -4.53
CA LYS A 210 25.51 -14.44 -5.00
C LYS A 210 25.17 -15.91 -4.73
N GLU A 211 24.33 -16.19 -3.74
CA GLU A 211 23.84 -17.54 -3.46
C GLU A 211 22.89 -18.04 -4.57
N ASP A 212 22.20 -17.11 -5.23
CA ASP A 212 21.25 -17.40 -6.31
C ASP A 212 21.90 -17.68 -7.67
N SER A 213 23.22 -17.49 -7.81
CA SER A 213 23.97 -17.79 -9.05
C SER A 213 24.25 -19.30 -9.24
N ASP A 214 24.38 -20.07 -8.16
CA ASP A 214 24.71 -21.52 -8.21
C ASP A 214 23.50 -22.44 -7.93
N GLY A 215 22.34 -21.89 -7.56
CA GLY A 215 21.15 -22.65 -7.19
C GLY A 215 19.84 -22.09 -7.72
N GLY A 216 19.54 -22.34 -8.99
CA GLY A 216 18.17 -22.43 -9.53
C GLY A 216 17.17 -21.31 -9.20
N GLN A 217 17.11 -20.30 -10.08
CA GLN A 217 15.92 -19.50 -10.43
C GLN A 217 14.90 -19.22 -9.29
N ARG A 218 15.23 -18.29 -8.40
CA ARG A 218 14.22 -17.46 -7.72
C ARG A 218 14.63 -16.00 -7.81
N GLY A 219 14.15 -15.34 -8.86
CA GLY A 219 14.54 -13.97 -9.21
C GLY A 219 14.30 -12.96 -8.10
N THR A 220 15.29 -12.08 -7.92
CA THR A 220 15.27 -10.88 -7.09
C THR A 220 14.43 -9.75 -7.71
N GLY A 221 13.19 -10.05 -8.13
CA GLY A 221 12.21 -9.02 -8.50
C GLY A 221 11.48 -8.44 -7.26
N PRO A 222 10.75 -7.32 -7.39
CA PRO A 222 9.69 -6.90 -6.47
C PRO A 222 8.85 -8.09 -6.00
N MET A 223 8.36 -8.13 -4.74
CA MET A 223 7.62 -9.31 -4.24
C MET A 223 6.40 -9.62 -5.12
N LEU A 224 5.77 -8.58 -5.69
CA LEU A 224 4.72 -8.69 -6.71
C LEU A 224 5.11 -9.50 -7.97
N GLU A 225 6.37 -9.49 -8.38
CA GLU A 225 6.88 -10.28 -9.52
C GLU A 225 7.14 -11.74 -9.16
N ARG A 226 7.26 -12.05 -7.87
CA ARG A 226 7.52 -13.40 -7.35
C ARG A 226 6.23 -14.20 -7.09
N ILE A 227 5.09 -13.52 -7.04
CA ILE A 227 3.80 -14.16 -6.84
C ILE A 227 3.42 -14.90 -8.12
N ASP A 228 2.95 -16.14 -7.98
CA ASP A 228 2.39 -16.86 -9.12
C ASP A 228 1.21 -16.07 -9.70
N LYS A 229 1.38 -15.58 -10.95
CA LYS A 229 0.40 -14.76 -11.65
C LYS A 229 -0.95 -15.48 -11.77
N LYS A 230 -0.96 -16.81 -11.90
CA LYS A 230 -2.21 -17.60 -11.98
C LYS A 230 -2.95 -17.59 -10.65
N THR A 231 -2.22 -17.78 -9.56
CA THR A 231 -2.74 -17.72 -8.20
C THR A 231 -3.28 -16.31 -7.93
N PHE A 232 -2.50 -15.25 -8.11
CA PHE A 232 -2.97 -13.88 -7.87
C PHE A 232 -4.16 -13.46 -8.76
N ALA A 233 -4.21 -13.92 -10.01
CA ALA A 233 -5.34 -13.68 -10.91
C ALA A 233 -6.68 -14.24 -10.39
N SER A 234 -6.66 -15.26 -9.53
CA SER A 234 -7.89 -15.79 -8.91
C SER A 234 -8.57 -14.78 -7.96
N MET A 235 -7.83 -13.77 -7.46
CA MET A 235 -8.39 -12.69 -6.63
C MET A 235 -9.13 -11.61 -7.43
N THR A 236 -9.04 -11.61 -8.76
CA THR A 236 -9.70 -10.59 -9.60
C THR A 236 -11.21 -10.49 -9.35
N LYS A 237 -11.87 -11.61 -9.05
CA LYS A 237 -13.31 -11.64 -8.69
C LYS A 237 -13.58 -11.02 -7.32
N LEU A 238 -12.68 -11.23 -6.36
CA LEU A 238 -12.77 -10.65 -5.02
C LEU A 238 -12.65 -9.12 -5.10
N PHE A 239 -11.62 -8.61 -5.77
CA PHE A 239 -11.42 -7.16 -5.95
C PHE A 239 -12.53 -6.50 -6.78
N HIS A 240 -13.10 -7.21 -7.75
CA HIS A 240 -14.29 -6.75 -8.47
C HIS A 240 -15.49 -6.58 -7.54
N LYS A 241 -15.70 -7.55 -6.63
CA LYS A 241 -16.80 -7.51 -5.68
C LYS A 241 -16.63 -6.38 -4.66
N GLU A 242 -15.42 -6.15 -4.17
CA GLU A 242 -15.12 -5.01 -3.29
C GLU A 242 -15.42 -3.67 -3.97
N ALA A 243 -14.97 -3.49 -5.21
CA ALA A 243 -15.26 -2.29 -5.99
C ALA A 243 -16.76 -2.08 -6.21
N GLU A 244 -17.51 -3.17 -6.50
CA GLU A 244 -18.97 -3.14 -6.64
C GLU A 244 -19.66 -2.70 -5.34
N LEU A 245 -19.22 -3.21 -4.19
CA LEU A 245 -19.81 -2.85 -2.90
C LEU A 245 -19.47 -1.41 -2.50
N PHE A 246 -18.25 -0.94 -2.72
CA PHE A 246 -17.93 0.48 -2.55
C PHE A 246 -18.73 1.38 -3.49
N SER A 247 -18.93 0.97 -4.75
CA SER A 247 -19.77 1.67 -5.71
C SER A 247 -21.22 1.74 -5.23
N ARG A 248 -21.77 0.63 -4.72
CA ARG A 248 -23.12 0.59 -4.13
C ARG A 248 -23.26 1.56 -2.96
N ILE A 249 -22.28 1.63 -2.06
CA ILE A 249 -22.27 2.59 -0.95
C ILE A 249 -22.29 4.01 -1.52
N ARG A 250 -21.37 4.34 -2.44
CA ARG A 250 -21.29 5.66 -3.09
C ARG A 250 -22.61 6.07 -3.73
N SER A 251 -23.18 5.22 -4.58
CA SER A 251 -24.44 5.47 -5.27
C SER A 251 -25.60 5.68 -4.31
N THR A 252 -25.63 4.93 -3.21
CA THR A 252 -26.65 5.08 -2.18
C THR A 252 -26.51 6.41 -1.45
N LEU A 253 -25.30 6.82 -1.11
CA LEU A 253 -25.03 8.11 -0.47
C LEU A 253 -25.41 9.28 -1.39
N LEU A 254 -25.03 9.21 -2.67
CA LEU A 254 -25.38 10.24 -3.66
C LEU A 254 -26.89 10.28 -3.92
N PHE A 255 -27.56 9.12 -3.99
CA PHE A 255 -29.02 9.06 -4.10
C PHE A 255 -29.71 9.75 -2.92
N VAL A 256 -29.23 9.49 -1.70
CA VAL A 256 -29.76 10.11 -0.49
C VAL A 256 -29.49 11.62 -0.46
N ALA A 257 -28.34 12.06 -0.98
CA ALA A 257 -27.99 13.47 -1.11
C ALA A 257 -28.95 14.23 -2.03
N ASP A 258 -29.32 13.60 -3.14
CA ASP A 258 -30.18 14.18 -4.18
C ASP A 258 -31.67 14.18 -3.76
N GLU A 259 -32.17 13.08 -3.19
CA GLU A 259 -33.59 12.90 -2.93
C GLU A 259 -34.05 13.48 -1.58
N ARG A 260 -33.18 13.50 -0.56
CA ARG A 260 -33.43 13.99 0.83
C ARG A 260 -34.70 13.45 1.52
N PHE A 261 -35.38 12.46 0.94
CA PHE A 261 -36.61 11.85 1.43
C PHE A 261 -36.37 10.37 1.77
N ARG A 262 -36.92 9.90 2.90
CA ARG A 262 -36.70 8.54 3.46
C ARG A 262 -35.21 8.13 3.59
N SER A 263 -34.32 9.12 3.69
CA SER A 263 -32.87 8.97 3.78
C SER A 263 -32.44 7.95 4.82
N ARG A 264 -33.03 7.99 6.02
CA ARG A 264 -32.69 7.06 7.11
C ARG A 264 -32.91 5.59 6.75
N GLN A 265 -34.06 5.23 6.16
CA GLN A 265 -34.37 3.83 5.83
C GLN A 265 -33.46 3.31 4.71
N ILE A 266 -33.10 4.18 3.76
CA ILE A 266 -32.17 3.85 2.68
C ILE A 266 -30.76 3.65 3.25
N LEU A 267 -30.31 4.54 4.13
CA LEU A 267 -28.97 4.47 4.73
C LEU A 267 -28.80 3.27 5.67
N LEU A 268 -29.84 2.87 6.41
CA LEU A 268 -29.82 1.65 7.22
C LEU A 268 -29.62 0.38 6.36
N SER A 269 -29.94 0.41 5.06
CA SER A 269 -29.64 -0.73 4.17
C SER A 269 -28.14 -0.93 3.91
N LEU A 270 -27.30 0.06 4.23
CA LEU A 270 -25.84 -0.02 4.09
C LEU A 270 -25.16 -0.79 5.23
N GLU A 271 -25.83 -0.97 6.38
CA GLU A 271 -25.28 -1.70 7.54
C GLU A 271 -24.92 -3.15 7.19
N GLY A 272 -25.71 -3.79 6.31
CA GLY A 272 -25.39 -5.14 5.82
C GLY A 272 -24.16 -5.22 4.92
N ILE A 273 -23.82 -4.12 4.23
CA ILE A 273 -22.68 -4.06 3.31
C ILE A 273 -21.36 -3.97 4.10
N GLU A 274 -21.36 -3.37 5.29
CA GLU A 274 -20.19 -3.31 6.18
C GLU A 274 -19.63 -4.69 6.46
N LYS A 275 -20.52 -5.60 6.89
CA LYS A 275 -20.15 -6.98 7.19
C LYS A 275 -19.64 -7.71 5.94
N GLU A 276 -20.31 -7.51 4.80
CA GLU A 276 -19.90 -8.13 3.54
C GLU A 276 -18.50 -7.67 3.09
N LEU A 277 -18.19 -6.37 3.22
CA LEU A 277 -16.86 -5.83 2.94
C LEU A 277 -15.81 -6.34 3.93
N HIS A 278 -16.10 -6.39 5.22
CA HIS A 278 -15.19 -6.97 6.20
C HIS A 278 -14.88 -8.45 5.91
N ASP A 279 -15.89 -9.24 5.54
CA ASP A 279 -15.71 -10.64 5.14
C ASP A 279 -14.82 -10.77 3.88
N LEU A 280 -14.91 -9.82 2.95
CA LEU A 280 -14.03 -9.78 1.77
C LEU A 280 -12.59 -9.40 2.15
N PHE A 281 -12.39 -8.41 3.03
CA PHE A 281 -11.06 -8.03 3.51
C PHE A 281 -10.39 -9.14 4.31
N GLU A 282 -11.14 -9.91 5.11
CA GLU A 282 -10.57 -11.10 5.77
C GLU A 282 -10.20 -12.20 4.76
N LYS A 283 -11.01 -12.41 3.72
CA LYS A 283 -10.66 -13.34 2.64
C LYS A 283 -9.40 -12.90 1.91
N GLU A 284 -9.27 -11.61 1.62
CA GLU A 284 -8.06 -11.02 1.04
C GLU A 284 -6.84 -11.24 1.95
N ARG A 285 -6.98 -10.96 3.25
CA ARG A 285 -5.91 -11.19 4.23
C ARG A 285 -5.50 -12.66 4.31
N GLN A 286 -6.45 -13.59 4.33
CA GLN A 286 -6.19 -15.03 4.30
C GLN A 286 -5.48 -15.45 3.01
N TYR A 287 -5.85 -14.83 1.89
CA TYR A 287 -5.23 -15.07 0.61
C TYR A 287 -3.77 -14.61 0.59
N TYR A 288 -3.47 -13.42 1.11
CA TYR A 288 -2.10 -12.92 1.23
C TYR A 288 -1.25 -13.84 2.11
N ARG A 289 -1.82 -14.40 3.18
CA ARG A 289 -1.16 -15.43 4.00
C ARG A 289 -0.87 -16.72 3.24
N THR A 290 -1.73 -17.09 2.29
CA THR A 290 -1.52 -18.28 1.45
C THR A 290 -0.43 -18.05 0.41
N LEU A 291 -0.39 -16.85 -0.18
CA LEU A 291 0.63 -16.45 -1.16
C LEU A 291 2.03 -16.28 -0.55
N ALA A 292 2.06 -15.89 0.72
CA ALA A 292 3.27 -15.54 1.43
C ALA A 292 3.25 -16.21 2.82
N PRO A 293 3.60 -17.52 2.88
CA PRO A 293 3.34 -18.38 4.04
C PRO A 293 4.12 -18.02 5.31
N PHE A 294 5.11 -17.12 5.23
CA PHE A 294 5.79 -16.57 6.40
C PHE A 294 5.12 -15.26 6.81
N GLY A 295 4.60 -15.16 8.03
CA GLY A 295 3.65 -14.11 8.45
C GLY A 295 4.09 -12.64 8.34
N GLU A 296 5.38 -12.34 8.15
CA GLU A 296 5.85 -10.99 7.78
C GLU A 296 5.65 -10.69 6.29
N ASP A 297 5.69 -11.70 5.43
CA ASP A 297 5.59 -11.54 3.98
C ASP A 297 4.14 -11.23 3.56
N ALA A 298 3.13 -11.82 4.21
CA ALA A 298 1.72 -11.51 3.92
C ALA A 298 1.35 -10.04 4.17
N ARG A 299 1.90 -9.44 5.23
CA ARG A 299 1.73 -8.01 5.53
C ARG A 299 2.50 -7.15 4.54
N ARG A 300 3.75 -7.54 4.24
CA ARG A 300 4.57 -6.88 3.22
C ARG A 300 3.90 -6.87 1.85
N LEU A 301 3.19 -7.93 1.47
CA LEU A 301 2.44 -7.97 0.23
C LEU A 301 1.34 -6.89 0.18
N GLY A 302 0.56 -6.74 1.25
CA GLY A 302 -0.45 -5.68 1.34
C GLY A 302 0.16 -4.28 1.24
N VAL A 303 1.35 -4.08 1.84
CA VAL A 303 2.10 -2.83 1.78
C VAL A 303 2.66 -2.57 0.37
N GLU A 304 3.25 -3.57 -0.29
CA GLU A 304 3.75 -3.41 -1.66
C GLU A 304 2.63 -3.08 -2.66
N ILE A 305 1.47 -3.72 -2.51
CA ILE A 305 0.29 -3.38 -3.30
C ILE A 305 -0.13 -1.92 -3.04
N ALA A 306 -0.14 -1.47 -1.79
CA ALA A 306 -0.45 -0.08 -1.45
C ALA A 306 0.57 0.91 -2.05
N VAL A 307 1.85 0.59 -2.03
CA VAL A 307 2.91 1.39 -2.67
C VAL A 307 2.68 1.48 -4.18
N ARG A 308 2.38 0.37 -4.85
CA ARG A 308 2.13 0.39 -6.29
C ARG A 308 0.87 1.20 -6.63
N ILE A 309 -0.20 1.06 -5.85
CA ILE A 309 -1.42 1.83 -6.04
C ILE A 309 -1.17 3.32 -5.81
N ARG A 310 -0.35 3.68 -4.82
CA ARG A 310 0.08 5.06 -4.59
C ARG A 310 0.80 5.65 -5.81
N GLU A 311 1.71 4.91 -6.42
CA GLU A 311 2.40 5.36 -7.64
C GLU A 311 1.41 5.64 -8.78
N ILE A 312 0.47 4.71 -9.01
CA ILE A 312 -0.60 4.87 -10.01
C ILE A 312 -1.47 6.09 -9.68
N ALA A 313 -1.69 6.41 -8.40
CA ALA A 313 -2.49 7.57 -7.98
C ALA A 313 -1.79 8.88 -8.37
N LEU A 314 -0.48 8.96 -8.13
CA LEU A 314 0.34 10.12 -8.49
C LEU A 314 0.42 10.29 -10.01
N GLU A 315 0.68 9.21 -10.75
CA GLU A 315 0.69 9.20 -12.22
C GLU A 315 -0.67 9.66 -12.79
N SER A 316 -1.77 9.18 -12.20
CA SER A 316 -3.12 9.57 -12.63
C SER A 316 -3.42 11.04 -12.31
N ALA A 317 -2.94 11.55 -11.18
CA ALA A 317 -3.08 12.95 -10.79
C ALA A 317 -2.31 13.88 -11.75
N GLU A 318 -1.10 13.49 -12.15
CA GLU A 318 -0.32 14.22 -13.15
C GLU A 318 -0.99 14.21 -14.53
N ALA A 319 -1.53 13.07 -14.95
CA ALA A 319 -2.25 12.94 -16.22
C ALA A 319 -3.50 13.83 -16.26
N LEU A 320 -4.29 13.85 -15.19
CA LEU A 320 -5.48 14.70 -15.05
C LEU A 320 -5.17 16.21 -15.03
N THR A 321 -3.94 16.60 -14.70
CA THR A 321 -3.53 18.01 -14.70
C THR A 321 -3.18 18.50 -16.12
N LYS A 322 -2.94 17.58 -17.06
CA LYS A 322 -2.53 17.87 -18.45
C LYS A 322 -3.69 17.89 -19.44
N GLU A 323 -4.89 17.44 -19.03
CA GLU A 323 -6.14 17.49 -19.81
C GLU A 323 -6.91 18.79 -19.55
#